data_AF-E1R0S3-F1
#
_entry.id   AF-E1R0S3-F1
#
_cell.length_a   1.000
_cell.length_b   1.000
_cell.length_c   1.000
_cell.angle_alpha   90.00
_cell.angle_beta   90.00
_cell.angle_gamma   90.00
#
_symmetry.space_group_name_H-M   'P 1'
#
loop_
_entity.id
_entity.type
_entity.pdbx_description
1 polymer ?
#
loop_
_entity_poly.entity_id
_entity_poly.type
_entity_poly.pdbx_seq_one_letter_code
_entity_poly.pdbx_strand_id
1 'polypeptide(L)'
;MSTLTITHTHADGTLIDGTSRDDGSREILKTHRWRWSRNLGSWYIPQSRDRRAKTYQINTTAAALREAGFEVTIDVDDSYRPAAEVETDKVARQEARVEALDAKADRKAAAAETAWGAERAAYNALPEGGEPIKVGHHSENRHRKSVEKAWDALGKAVTSEREAAAARGRADAAARTTEARYAPVTVARRIEKLAAELRGYERTRDGYSRTLFTNSQTGLKEIEKHEPATGAHRERVLEEIERVADELAYWEGVRAQQLADGKVTPYSKNVVIKGDQIFYVGSWHHVVRVNAKSVTIRSIVGGSWTDRAAYTEIKKVRSADGAPVHVVDGARVVGDIDATSTKLSQEEDSNA
;
A
#
# COMPACT_ATOMS: atom_id res chain seq x y z
N MET A 1 32.40 26.47 16.16
CA MET A 1 31.50 25.33 16.42
C MET A 1 30.51 25.29 15.28
N SER A 2 30.31 24.15 14.65
CA SER A 2 29.28 24.02 13.61
C SER A 2 27.92 23.86 14.26
N THR A 3 26.97 24.73 13.91
CA THR A 3 25.60 24.67 14.39
C THR A 3 24.79 23.70 13.52
N LEU A 4 24.14 22.73 14.13
CA LEU A 4 23.29 21.73 13.51
C LEU A 4 21.85 21.92 13.96
N THR A 5 20.91 21.77 13.04
CA THR A 5 19.48 21.88 13.36
C THR A 5 18.78 20.59 13.00
N ILE A 6 18.19 19.92 13.99
CA ILE A 6 17.31 18.78 13.78
C ILE A 6 15.88 19.28 13.72
N THR A 7 15.24 19.15 12.56
CA THR A 7 13.86 19.58 12.35
C THR A 7 12.96 18.37 12.17
N HIS A 8 11.77 18.39 12.76
CA HIS A 8 10.71 17.43 12.48
C HIS A 8 9.39 18.12 12.18
N THR A 9 8.80 17.74 11.04
CA THR A 9 7.39 17.99 10.71
C THR A 9 6.76 16.70 10.19
N HIS A 10 5.44 16.60 10.26
CA HIS A 10 4.73 15.49 9.62
C HIS A 10 4.94 15.46 8.09
N ALA A 11 5.03 16.63 7.44
CA ALA A 11 5.21 16.73 5.99
C ALA A 11 6.58 16.22 5.51
N ASP A 12 7.65 16.60 6.20
CA ASP A 12 9.02 16.32 5.74
C ASP A 12 9.60 15.08 6.40
N GLY A 13 9.18 14.79 7.63
CA GLY A 13 9.82 13.83 8.53
C GLY A 13 10.91 14.50 9.36
N THR A 14 11.85 13.71 9.89
CA THR A 14 12.97 14.24 10.68
C THR A 14 14.21 14.38 9.79
N LEU A 15 14.71 15.60 9.69
CA LEU A 15 15.89 16.00 8.91
C LEU A 15 16.93 16.62 9.84
N ILE A 16 18.18 16.72 9.37
CA ILE A 16 19.22 17.48 10.06
C ILE A 16 20.04 18.28 9.06
N ASP A 17 20.09 19.59 9.30
CA ASP A 17 20.79 20.56 8.47
C ASP A 17 22.03 21.10 9.18
N GLY A 18 22.91 21.76 8.41
CA GLY A 18 24.20 22.27 8.90
C GLY A 18 25.34 21.26 8.86
N THR A 19 25.09 20.02 8.46
CA THR A 19 26.15 19.00 8.29
C THR A 19 26.97 19.29 7.03
N SER A 20 28.27 18.99 7.08
CA SER A 20 29.20 19.15 5.97
C SER A 20 30.04 17.89 5.75
N ARG A 21 30.67 17.79 4.58
CA ARG A 21 31.55 16.67 4.28
C ARG A 21 32.80 16.80 5.15
N ASP A 22 33.05 15.76 5.97
CA ASP A 22 34.22 15.60 6.84
C ASP A 22 34.21 16.42 8.16
N ASP A 23 33.06 16.92 8.62
CA ASP A 23 32.94 17.54 9.95
C ASP A 23 32.90 16.55 11.13
N GLY A 24 32.82 15.24 10.86
CA GLY A 24 32.72 14.19 11.89
C GLY A 24 31.29 13.82 12.29
N SER A 25 30.26 14.58 11.88
CA SER A 25 28.85 14.30 12.21
C SER A 25 28.34 12.99 11.60
N ARG A 26 28.86 12.63 10.42
CA ARG A 26 28.43 11.46 9.63
C ARG A 26 28.45 10.14 10.39
N GLU A 27 29.51 9.84 11.14
CA GLU A 27 29.64 8.53 11.80
C GLU A 27 28.72 8.43 13.04
N ILE A 28 28.48 9.56 13.71
CA ILE A 28 27.46 9.67 14.76
C ILE A 28 26.07 9.43 14.15
N LEU A 29 25.72 10.15 13.09
CA LEU A 29 24.43 10.03 12.41
C LEU A 29 24.15 8.59 11.95
N LYS A 30 25.12 7.91 11.34
CA LYS A 30 24.99 6.48 10.97
C LYS A 30 24.77 5.57 12.17
N THR A 31 25.51 5.79 13.26
CA THR A 31 25.37 5.03 14.51
C THR A 31 23.93 5.12 15.00
N HIS A 32 23.37 6.33 15.01
CA HIS A 32 21.97 6.62 15.33
C HIS A 32 20.98 6.35 14.18
N ARG A 33 21.36 5.54 13.19
CA ARG A 33 20.48 5.04 12.10
C ARG A 33 19.89 6.11 11.18
N TRP A 34 20.52 7.27 11.08
CA TRP A 34 20.22 8.24 10.04
C TRP A 34 20.72 7.76 8.68
N ARG A 35 20.08 8.22 7.61
CA ARG A 35 20.45 7.92 6.23
C ARG A 35 20.64 9.22 5.45
N TRP A 36 21.64 9.25 4.57
CA TRP A 36 21.82 10.36 3.65
C TRP A 36 20.88 10.21 2.45
N SER A 37 20.12 11.25 2.13
CA SER A 37 19.34 11.31 0.88
C SER A 37 20.00 12.27 -0.10
N ARG A 38 20.34 11.76 -1.29
CA ARG A 38 20.84 12.63 -2.39
C ARG A 38 19.76 13.58 -2.91
N ASN A 39 18.49 13.18 -2.85
CA ASN A 39 17.38 14.00 -3.35
C ASN A 39 17.03 15.15 -2.40
N LEU A 40 17.19 14.93 -1.09
CA LEU A 40 16.94 15.97 -0.08
C LEU A 40 18.19 16.81 0.19
N GLY A 41 19.39 16.31 -0.17
CA GLY A 41 20.65 16.95 0.21
C GLY A 41 20.87 16.99 1.72
N SER A 42 20.21 16.11 2.47
CA SER A 42 20.19 16.13 3.94
C SER A 42 20.17 14.70 4.51
N TRP A 43 20.61 14.57 5.76
CA TRP A 43 20.45 13.35 6.54
C TRP A 43 19.03 13.30 7.10
N TYR A 44 18.43 12.11 7.08
CA TYR A 44 17.06 11.92 7.56
C TYR A 44 16.91 10.64 8.40
N ILE A 45 15.89 10.63 9.26
CA ILE A 45 15.45 9.41 9.95
C ILE A 45 14.47 8.65 9.06
N PRO A 46 14.72 7.38 8.71
CA PRO A 46 13.79 6.61 7.87
C PRO A 46 12.42 6.42 8.53
N GLN A 47 11.35 6.45 7.73
CA GLN A 47 9.97 6.27 8.19
C GLN A 47 9.54 7.23 9.31
N SER A 48 9.93 8.50 9.21
CA SER A 48 9.49 9.57 10.13
C SER A 48 8.38 10.44 9.55
N ARG A 49 8.23 10.49 8.22
CA ARG A 49 7.19 11.29 7.57
C ARG A 49 5.80 10.75 7.87
N ASP A 50 4.83 11.66 8.05
CA ASP A 50 3.44 11.39 8.41
C ASP A 50 3.32 10.54 9.69
N ARG A 51 4.30 10.66 10.60
CA ARG A 51 4.38 9.95 11.87
C ARG A 51 4.96 10.87 12.91
N ARG A 52 4.64 10.61 14.18
CA ARG A 52 5.20 11.38 15.29
C ARG A 52 6.72 11.40 15.28
N ALA A 53 7.27 12.49 15.79
CA ALA A 53 8.68 12.65 16.04
C ALA A 53 9.22 11.45 16.82
N LYS A 54 10.31 10.85 16.34
CA LYS A 54 11.01 9.78 17.07
C LYS A 54 11.87 10.39 18.18
N THR A 55 11.22 11.01 19.16
CA THR A 55 11.84 11.87 20.18
C THR A 55 13.03 11.21 20.86
N TYR A 56 12.96 9.92 21.19
CA TYR A 56 14.09 9.18 21.75
C TYR A 56 15.32 9.14 20.82
N GLN A 57 15.12 8.82 19.54
CA GLN A 57 16.19 8.78 18.55
C GLN A 57 16.76 10.18 18.29
N ILE A 58 15.90 11.20 18.21
CA ILE A 58 16.28 12.61 18.05
C ILE A 58 17.15 13.04 19.23
N ASN A 59 16.68 12.85 20.46
CA ASN A 59 17.36 13.29 21.67
C ASN A 59 18.69 12.56 21.89
N THR A 60 18.75 11.25 21.63
CA THR A 60 20.01 10.50 21.74
C THR A 60 21.02 10.92 20.68
N THR A 61 20.57 11.20 19.45
CA THR A 61 21.45 11.74 18.39
C THR A 61 21.97 13.13 18.78
N ALA A 62 21.08 14.01 19.24
CA ALA A 62 21.44 15.37 19.63
C ALA A 62 22.43 15.37 20.80
N ALA A 63 22.26 14.49 21.78
CA ALA A 63 23.20 14.33 22.88
C ALA A 63 24.59 13.91 22.38
N ALA A 64 24.68 12.90 21.52
CA ALA A 64 25.95 12.42 20.98
C ALA A 64 26.66 13.48 20.11
N LEU A 65 25.90 14.26 19.33
CA LEU A 65 26.44 15.38 18.56
C LEU A 65 26.96 16.49 19.48
N ARG A 66 26.23 16.84 20.54
CA ARG A 66 26.70 17.85 21.51
C ARG A 66 27.96 17.39 22.24
N GLU A 67 28.06 16.12 22.61
CA GLU A 67 29.26 15.53 23.22
C GLU A 67 30.48 15.61 22.27
N ALA A 68 30.25 15.48 20.96
CA ALA A 68 31.27 15.66 19.93
C ALA A 68 31.61 17.14 19.62
N GLY A 69 31.04 18.10 20.36
CA GLY A 69 31.37 19.53 20.25
C GLY A 69 30.53 20.32 19.23
N PHE A 70 29.44 19.75 18.72
CA PHE A 70 28.49 20.47 17.88
C PHE A 70 27.49 21.25 18.73
N GLU A 71 27.09 22.42 18.25
CA GLU A 71 25.92 23.11 18.78
C GLU A 71 24.68 22.54 18.08
N VAL A 72 23.70 22.02 18.82
CA VAL A 72 22.53 21.34 18.22
C VAL A 72 21.23 21.95 18.71
N THR A 73 20.44 22.46 17.78
CA THR A 73 19.07 22.92 17.98
C THR A 73 18.09 21.84 17.54
N ILE A 74 16.99 21.68 18.27
CA ILE A 74 15.92 20.73 17.94
C ILE A 74 14.63 21.53 17.79
N ASP A 75 14.02 21.44 16.61
CA ASP A 75 12.74 22.07 16.29
C ASP A 75 11.74 20.97 15.89
N VAL A 76 10.64 20.84 16.63
CA VAL A 76 9.66 19.78 16.44
C VAL A 76 8.27 20.37 16.39
N ASP A 77 7.66 20.28 15.21
CA ASP A 77 6.22 20.45 15.02
C ASP A 77 5.60 19.07 14.78
N ASP A 78 5.01 18.50 15.85
CA ASP A 78 4.38 17.18 15.86
C ASP A 78 2.87 17.25 15.51
N SER A 79 2.43 18.35 14.89
CA SER A 79 1.04 18.54 14.50
C SER A 79 0.66 17.64 13.33
N TYR A 80 -0.40 16.85 13.52
CA TYR A 80 -0.92 15.97 12.48
C TYR A 80 -1.47 16.78 11.31
N ARG A 81 -1.17 16.32 10.10
CA ARG A 81 -1.79 16.82 8.87
C ARG A 81 -3.12 16.10 8.62
N PRO A 82 -4.11 16.77 7.99
CA PRO A 82 -5.33 16.10 7.56
C PRO A 82 -5.05 14.90 6.67
N ALA A 83 -5.78 13.81 6.88
CA ALA A 83 -5.66 12.56 6.15
C ALA A 83 -5.85 12.76 4.64
N ALA A 84 -6.74 13.66 4.24
CA ALA A 84 -6.96 14.00 2.83
C ALA A 84 -5.69 14.55 2.16
N GLU A 85 -4.96 15.45 2.82
CA GLU A 85 -3.71 16.00 2.30
C GLU A 85 -2.62 14.92 2.25
N VAL A 86 -2.49 14.15 3.33
CA VAL A 86 -1.50 13.07 3.43
C VAL A 86 -1.70 12.04 2.32
N GLU A 87 -2.95 11.66 2.03
CA GLU A 87 -3.26 10.71 0.97
C GLU A 87 -3.07 11.32 -0.42
N THR A 88 -3.39 12.60 -0.62
CA THR A 88 -3.10 13.33 -1.87
C THR A 88 -1.59 13.34 -2.17
N ASP A 89 -0.75 13.70 -1.19
CA ASP A 89 0.70 13.72 -1.34
C ASP A 89 1.29 12.32 -1.54
N LYS A 90 0.68 11.27 -0.96
CA LYS A 90 1.08 9.88 -1.21
C LYS A 90 0.78 9.47 -2.64
N VAL A 91 -0.38 9.83 -3.17
CA VAL A 91 -0.77 9.56 -4.57
C VAL A 91 0.19 10.29 -5.51
N ALA A 92 0.40 11.60 -5.33
CA ALA A 92 1.31 12.39 -6.16
C ALA A 92 2.75 11.84 -6.16
N ARG A 93 3.27 11.44 -5.00
CA ARG A 93 4.61 10.79 -4.91
C ARG A 93 4.65 9.45 -5.62
N GLN A 94 3.57 8.68 -5.55
CA GLN A 94 3.49 7.40 -6.23
C GLN A 94 3.41 7.58 -7.75
N GLU A 95 2.67 8.57 -8.23
CA GLU A 95 2.60 8.94 -9.65
C GLU A 95 3.96 9.38 -10.19
N ALA A 96 4.63 10.32 -9.50
CA ALA A 96 5.99 10.74 -9.87
C ALA A 96 6.99 9.57 -9.87
N ARG A 97 6.82 8.61 -8.94
CA ARG A 97 7.62 7.38 -8.93
C ARG A 97 7.34 6.50 -10.14
N VAL A 98 6.07 6.34 -10.52
CA VAL A 98 5.66 5.55 -11.69
C VAL A 98 6.24 6.18 -12.96
N GLU A 99 6.06 7.50 -13.15
CA GLU A 99 6.62 8.23 -14.29
C GLU A 99 8.14 8.08 -14.40
N ALA A 100 8.86 8.23 -13.28
CA ALA A 100 10.31 8.06 -13.27
C ALA A 100 10.75 6.62 -13.61
N LEU A 101 9.95 5.61 -13.22
CA LEU A 101 10.21 4.20 -13.54
C LEU A 101 9.87 3.87 -14.99
N ASP A 102 8.77 4.42 -15.52
CA ASP A 102 8.40 4.30 -16.94
C ASP A 102 9.48 4.92 -17.83
N ALA A 103 9.89 6.16 -17.55
CA ALA A 103 10.98 6.81 -18.30
C ALA A 103 12.29 6.00 -18.22
N LYS A 104 12.54 5.31 -17.10
CA LYS A 104 13.68 4.40 -16.97
C LYS A 104 13.51 3.12 -17.78
N ALA A 105 12.30 2.55 -17.84
CA ALA A 105 11.98 1.40 -18.65
C ALA A 105 12.16 1.72 -20.14
N ASP A 106 11.70 2.88 -20.60
CA ASP A 106 11.84 3.33 -21.99
C ASP A 106 13.30 3.48 -22.40
N ARG A 107 14.13 4.10 -21.54
CA ARG A 107 15.59 4.17 -21.79
C ARG A 107 16.23 2.80 -21.89
N LYS A 108 15.77 1.81 -21.11
CA LYS A 108 16.29 0.44 -21.16
C LYS A 108 15.79 -0.32 -22.39
N ALA A 109 14.54 -0.12 -22.80
CA ALA A 109 14.00 -0.67 -24.04
C ALA A 109 14.76 -0.13 -25.27
N ALA A 110 15.00 1.19 -25.34
CA ALA A 110 15.78 1.79 -26.42
C ALA A 110 17.23 1.25 -26.46
N ALA A 111 17.84 1.01 -25.29
CA ALA A 111 19.17 0.40 -25.21
C ALA A 111 19.17 -1.07 -25.69
N ALA A 112 18.11 -1.84 -25.38
CA ALA A 112 17.94 -3.21 -25.87
C ALA A 112 17.77 -3.24 -27.39
N GLU A 113 16.92 -2.37 -27.96
CA GLU A 113 16.74 -2.26 -29.41
C GLU A 113 18.06 -1.90 -30.11
N THR A 114 18.81 -0.95 -29.56
CA THR A 114 20.15 -0.60 -30.07
C THR A 114 21.11 -1.80 -30.03
N ALA A 115 21.06 -2.60 -28.95
CA ALA A 115 21.91 -3.78 -28.81
C ALA A 115 21.53 -4.90 -29.80
N TRP A 116 20.22 -5.12 -30.04
CA TRP A 116 19.75 -6.04 -31.08
C TRP A 116 20.08 -5.57 -32.49
N GLY A 117 20.02 -4.26 -32.76
CA GLY A 117 20.50 -3.69 -34.02
C GLY A 117 21.99 -3.95 -34.25
N ALA A 118 22.81 -3.78 -33.20
CA ALA A 118 24.25 -4.07 -33.26
C ALA A 118 24.57 -5.56 -33.41
N GLU A 119 23.80 -6.44 -32.75
CA GLU A 119 23.88 -7.89 -32.92
C GLU A 119 23.57 -8.27 -34.37
N ARG A 120 22.46 -7.80 -34.93
CA ARG A 120 22.07 -8.08 -36.32
C ARG A 120 23.13 -7.62 -37.32
N ALA A 121 23.71 -6.45 -37.09
CA ALA A 121 24.81 -5.93 -37.92
C ALA A 121 26.08 -6.80 -37.80
N ALA A 122 26.40 -7.30 -36.60
CA ALA A 122 27.55 -8.20 -36.39
C ALA A 122 27.31 -9.58 -37.01
N TYR A 123 26.09 -10.11 -36.91
CA TYR A 123 25.66 -11.36 -37.53
C TYR A 123 25.74 -11.27 -39.05
N ASN A 124 25.19 -10.21 -39.65
CA ASN A 124 25.23 -9.98 -41.10
C ASN A 124 26.65 -9.77 -41.65
N ALA A 125 27.62 -9.46 -40.80
CA ALA A 125 29.03 -9.34 -41.18
C ALA A 125 29.79 -10.68 -41.15
N LEU A 126 29.16 -11.78 -40.72
CA LEU A 126 29.73 -13.12 -40.81
C LEU A 126 29.71 -13.64 -42.26
N PRO A 127 30.63 -14.55 -42.62
CA PRO A 127 30.61 -15.18 -43.94
C PRO A 127 29.26 -15.88 -44.21
N GLU A 128 28.71 -15.61 -45.39
CA GLU A 128 27.46 -16.23 -45.83
C GLU A 128 27.58 -17.76 -45.85
N GLY A 129 26.51 -18.46 -45.45
CA GLY A 129 26.47 -19.93 -45.46
C GLY A 129 27.29 -20.62 -44.36
N GLY A 130 27.87 -19.87 -43.40
CA GLY A 130 28.58 -20.46 -42.27
C GLY A 130 29.91 -21.12 -42.65
N GLU A 131 30.65 -20.51 -43.60
CA GLU A 131 31.96 -20.99 -44.04
C GLU A 131 32.85 -21.33 -42.82
N PRO A 132 33.48 -22.51 -42.72
CA PRO A 132 34.34 -22.85 -41.59
C PRO A 132 35.57 -21.93 -41.47
N ILE A 133 36.09 -21.76 -40.25
CA ILE A 133 37.36 -21.04 -40.02
C ILE A 133 38.51 -21.83 -40.66
N LYS A 134 39.14 -21.25 -41.68
CA LYS A 134 40.32 -21.82 -42.36
C LYS A 134 41.57 -21.62 -41.49
N VAL A 135 41.91 -22.63 -40.69
CA VAL A 135 43.09 -22.62 -39.81
C VAL A 135 44.38 -22.53 -40.62
N GLY A 136 45.28 -21.63 -40.24
CA GLY A 136 46.56 -21.38 -40.92
C GLY A 136 46.47 -20.46 -42.15
N HIS A 137 45.26 -20.01 -42.53
CA HIS A 137 45.07 -19.08 -43.64
C HIS A 137 45.17 -17.62 -43.19
N HIS A 138 45.58 -16.71 -44.08
CA HIS A 138 45.73 -15.28 -43.74
C HIS A 138 44.43 -14.60 -43.27
N SER A 139 43.26 -15.18 -43.57
CA SER A 139 41.94 -14.70 -43.15
C SER A 139 41.47 -15.23 -41.79
N GLU A 140 42.18 -16.19 -41.18
CA GLU A 140 41.78 -16.85 -39.94
C GLU A 140 41.47 -15.85 -38.82
N ASN A 141 42.41 -14.95 -38.54
CA ASN A 141 42.29 -13.96 -37.47
C ASN A 141 41.09 -13.03 -37.66
N ARG A 142 40.79 -12.66 -38.91
CA ARG A 142 39.63 -11.82 -39.23
C ARG A 142 38.34 -12.59 -38.94
N HIS A 143 38.26 -13.84 -39.38
CA HIS A 143 37.06 -14.65 -39.19
C HIS A 143 36.80 -14.95 -37.71
N ARG A 144 37.83 -15.33 -36.93
CA ARG A 144 37.70 -15.51 -35.47
C ARG A 144 37.15 -14.25 -34.78
N LYS A 145 37.70 -13.07 -35.11
CA LYS A 145 37.23 -11.79 -34.56
C LYS A 145 35.78 -11.47 -34.94
N SER A 146 35.35 -11.79 -36.17
CA SER A 146 33.95 -11.59 -36.57
C SER A 146 32.99 -12.48 -35.76
N VAL A 147 33.34 -13.75 -35.54
CA VAL A 147 32.55 -14.68 -34.72
C VAL A 147 32.48 -14.22 -33.27
N GLU A 148 33.62 -13.84 -32.68
CA GLU A 148 33.69 -13.30 -31.31
C GLU A 148 32.83 -12.04 -31.17
N LYS A 149 32.94 -11.09 -32.11
CA LYS A 149 32.14 -9.87 -32.11
C LYS A 149 30.63 -10.17 -32.19
N ALA A 150 30.21 -11.12 -33.02
CA ALA A 150 28.81 -11.51 -33.12
C ALA A 150 28.32 -12.16 -31.81
N TRP A 151 29.12 -13.03 -31.21
CA TRP A 151 28.82 -13.67 -29.92
C TRP A 151 28.68 -12.64 -28.78
N ASP A 152 29.63 -11.71 -28.68
CA ASP A 152 29.59 -10.65 -27.67
C ASP A 152 28.40 -9.72 -27.86
N ALA A 153 28.08 -9.38 -29.12
CA ALA A 153 26.92 -8.55 -29.44
C ALA A 153 25.61 -9.26 -29.05
N LEU A 154 25.48 -10.56 -29.30
CA LEU A 154 24.34 -11.36 -28.84
C LEU A 154 24.23 -11.39 -27.32
N GLY A 155 25.33 -11.64 -26.60
CA GLY A 155 25.34 -11.60 -25.13
C GLY A 155 24.88 -10.24 -24.59
N LYS A 156 25.37 -9.15 -25.18
CA LYS A 156 24.97 -7.79 -24.83
C LYS A 156 23.49 -7.52 -25.13
N ALA A 157 22.97 -7.98 -26.26
CA ALA A 157 21.57 -7.83 -26.61
C ALA A 157 20.65 -8.55 -25.62
N VAL A 158 20.95 -9.82 -25.31
CA VAL A 158 20.18 -10.62 -24.35
C VAL A 158 20.21 -10.01 -22.93
N THR A 159 21.37 -9.53 -22.47
CA THR A 159 21.46 -8.88 -21.16
C THR A 159 20.66 -7.57 -21.12
N SER A 160 20.74 -6.76 -22.17
CA SER A 160 19.99 -5.51 -22.29
C SER A 160 18.48 -5.75 -22.34
N GLU A 161 18.03 -6.79 -23.04
CA GLU A 161 16.63 -7.24 -23.08
C GLU A 161 16.12 -7.61 -21.68
N ARG A 162 16.89 -8.40 -20.93
CA ARG A 162 16.54 -8.77 -19.55
C ARG A 162 16.46 -7.56 -18.62
N GLU A 163 17.37 -6.60 -18.79
CA GLU A 163 17.32 -5.35 -18.03
C GLU A 163 16.10 -4.50 -18.38
N ALA A 164 15.71 -4.45 -19.66
CA ALA A 164 14.51 -3.77 -20.13
C ALA A 164 13.24 -4.42 -19.55
N ALA A 165 13.11 -5.74 -19.65
CA ALA A 165 11.99 -6.49 -19.06
C ALA A 165 11.90 -6.30 -17.54
N ALA A 166 13.04 -6.33 -16.83
CA ALA A 166 13.07 -6.08 -15.40
C ALA A 166 12.72 -4.62 -15.02
N ALA A 167 13.08 -3.65 -15.87
CA ALA A 167 12.68 -2.26 -15.67
C ALA A 167 11.17 -2.06 -15.90
N ARG A 168 10.63 -2.63 -16.99
CA ARG A 168 9.18 -2.61 -17.30
C ARG A 168 8.36 -3.26 -16.18
N GLY A 169 8.75 -4.46 -15.73
CA GLY A 169 8.05 -5.14 -14.64
C GLY A 169 8.04 -4.36 -13.33
N ARG A 170 9.07 -3.55 -13.05
CA ARG A 170 9.08 -2.64 -11.88
C ARG A 170 8.13 -1.46 -12.05
N ALA A 171 8.03 -0.90 -13.26
CA ALA A 171 7.08 0.17 -13.56
C ALA A 171 5.64 -0.34 -13.44
N ASP A 172 5.33 -1.50 -14.03
CA ASP A 172 4.01 -2.13 -13.95
C ASP A 172 3.60 -2.44 -12.50
N ALA A 173 4.52 -2.97 -11.70
CA ALA A 173 4.27 -3.21 -10.28
C ALA A 173 4.01 -1.92 -9.50
N ALA A 174 4.75 -0.84 -9.80
CA ALA A 174 4.55 0.44 -9.16
C ALA A 174 3.18 1.05 -9.52
N ALA A 175 2.75 0.95 -10.77
CA ALA A 175 1.47 1.50 -11.24
C ALA A 175 0.26 0.93 -10.47
N ARG A 176 0.30 -0.34 -10.08
CA ARG A 176 -0.79 -0.99 -9.31
C ARG A 176 -0.86 -0.61 -7.84
N THR A 177 0.12 0.13 -7.31
CA THR A 177 0.23 0.38 -5.86
C THR A 177 -0.94 1.24 -5.35
N THR A 178 -1.28 2.32 -6.08
CA THR A 178 -2.41 3.19 -5.72
C THR A 178 -3.72 2.42 -5.86
N GLU A 179 -3.92 1.71 -6.96
CA GLU A 179 -5.10 0.88 -7.18
C GLU A 179 -5.32 -0.12 -6.02
N ALA A 180 -4.27 -0.86 -5.62
CA ALA A 180 -4.36 -1.82 -4.52
C ALA A 180 -4.70 -1.16 -3.16
N ARG A 181 -4.23 0.06 -2.93
CA ARG A 181 -4.52 0.85 -1.72
C ARG A 181 -6.00 1.26 -1.65
N TYR A 182 -6.58 1.63 -2.79
CA TYR A 182 -7.98 2.04 -2.93
C TYR A 182 -8.91 0.90 -3.33
N ALA A 183 -8.42 -0.33 -3.47
CA ALA A 183 -9.24 -1.48 -3.78
C ALA A 183 -10.36 -1.65 -2.73
N PRO A 184 -11.62 -1.92 -3.12
CA PRO A 184 -12.75 -1.85 -2.20
C PRO A 184 -12.64 -2.70 -0.93
N VAL A 185 -12.07 -3.91 -1.03
CA VAL A 185 -11.85 -4.78 0.13
C VAL A 185 -10.77 -4.20 1.05
N THR A 186 -9.72 -3.61 0.50
CA THR A 186 -8.66 -2.94 1.26
C THR A 186 -9.21 -1.76 2.05
N VAL A 187 -10.04 -0.93 1.41
CA VAL A 187 -10.69 0.22 2.05
C VAL A 187 -11.59 -0.25 3.19
N ALA A 188 -12.44 -1.27 2.96
CA ALA A 188 -13.31 -1.81 4.01
C ALA A 188 -12.54 -2.34 5.22
N ARG A 189 -11.46 -3.11 4.99
CA ARG A 189 -10.60 -3.62 6.07
C ARG A 189 -9.87 -2.51 6.82
N ARG A 190 -9.49 -1.43 6.12
CA ARG A 190 -8.86 -0.26 6.74
C ARG A 190 -9.84 0.48 7.65
N ILE A 191 -11.06 0.72 7.18
CA ILE A 191 -12.14 1.32 7.99
C ILE A 191 -12.38 0.49 9.25
N GLU A 192 -12.50 -0.84 9.13
CA GLU A 192 -12.69 -1.71 10.29
C GLU A 192 -11.54 -1.60 11.30
N LYS A 193 -10.29 -1.56 10.81
CA LYS A 193 -9.11 -1.39 11.65
C LYS A 193 -9.10 -0.03 12.35
N LEU A 194 -9.32 1.06 11.62
CA LEU A 194 -9.34 2.42 12.18
C LEU A 194 -10.46 2.59 13.20
N ALA A 195 -11.66 2.08 12.92
CA ALA A 195 -12.77 2.09 13.87
C ALA A 195 -12.49 1.23 15.13
N ALA A 196 -11.66 0.18 15.02
CA ALA A 196 -11.21 -0.59 16.18
C ALA A 196 -10.13 0.15 16.98
N GLU A 197 -9.19 0.81 16.31
CA GLU A 197 -8.16 1.66 16.93
C GLU A 197 -8.78 2.85 17.66
N LEU A 198 -9.73 3.56 17.05
CA LEU A 198 -10.48 4.66 17.65
C LEU A 198 -11.15 4.23 18.96
N ARG A 199 -11.93 3.14 18.92
CA ARG A 199 -12.54 2.55 20.13
C ARG A 199 -11.50 2.09 21.16
N GLY A 200 -10.28 1.77 20.73
CA GLY A 200 -9.15 1.48 21.59
C GLY A 200 -8.71 2.71 22.37
N TYR A 201 -8.43 3.80 21.67
CA TYR A 201 -8.01 5.06 22.26
C TYR A 201 -9.10 5.71 23.13
N GLU A 202 -10.35 5.69 22.71
CA GLU A 202 -11.48 6.17 23.53
C GLU A 202 -11.59 5.38 24.84
N ARG A 203 -11.42 4.05 24.79
CA ARG A 203 -11.40 3.21 25.99
C ARG A 203 -10.22 3.54 26.91
N THR A 204 -9.04 3.85 26.35
CA THR A 204 -7.89 4.32 27.12
C THR A 204 -8.16 5.70 27.74
N ARG A 205 -8.80 6.61 26.98
CA ARG A 205 -9.19 7.94 27.45
C ARG A 205 -10.15 7.87 28.63
N ASP A 206 -11.12 6.97 28.58
CA ASP A 206 -12.24 6.91 29.55
C ASP A 206 -12.01 5.90 30.67
N GLY A 207 -11.00 5.03 30.53
CA GLY A 207 -10.85 3.87 31.40
C GLY A 207 -11.89 2.80 31.10
N TYR A 208 -11.65 1.58 31.59
CA TYR A 208 -12.60 0.48 31.44
C TYR A 208 -12.36 -0.62 32.45
N SER A 209 -13.37 -1.44 32.64
CA SER A 209 -13.27 -2.69 33.40
C SER A 209 -13.45 -3.88 32.46
N ARG A 210 -12.64 -4.94 32.63
CA ARG A 210 -12.83 -6.22 31.94
C ARG A 210 -12.99 -7.36 32.94
N THR A 211 -13.90 -8.27 32.65
CA THR A 211 -14.01 -9.53 33.41
C THR A 211 -12.93 -10.48 32.93
N LEU A 212 -12.07 -10.94 33.83
CA LEU A 212 -11.01 -11.91 33.53
C LEU A 212 -11.58 -13.33 33.46
N PHE A 213 -12.32 -13.71 34.49
CA PHE A 213 -13.07 -14.96 34.52
C PHE A 213 -14.24 -14.84 35.49
N THR A 214 -15.23 -15.71 35.31
CA THR A 214 -16.30 -15.93 36.28
C THR A 214 -16.00 -17.23 37.00
N ASN A 215 -15.87 -17.18 38.32
CA ASN A 215 -15.74 -18.38 39.12
C ASN A 215 -17.04 -19.20 39.01
N SER A 216 -16.94 -20.43 38.51
CA SER A 216 -18.10 -21.29 38.26
C SER A 216 -18.76 -21.82 39.53
N GLN A 217 -18.05 -21.85 40.66
CA GLN A 217 -18.54 -22.36 41.94
C GLN A 217 -19.26 -21.28 42.76
N THR A 218 -18.76 -20.04 42.71
CA THR A 218 -19.30 -18.93 43.50
C THR A 218 -20.12 -17.92 42.68
N GLY A 219 -20.04 -18.00 41.34
CA GLY A 219 -20.65 -17.03 40.43
C GLY A 219 -19.99 -15.65 40.42
N LEU A 220 -18.94 -15.45 41.24
CA LEU A 220 -18.24 -14.18 41.36
C LEU A 220 -17.39 -13.90 40.12
N LYS A 221 -17.41 -12.66 39.64
CA LYS A 221 -16.62 -12.19 38.51
C LYS A 221 -15.34 -11.54 39.02
N GLU A 222 -14.20 -12.03 38.57
CA GLU A 222 -12.93 -11.34 38.77
C GLU A 222 -12.81 -10.23 37.73
N ILE A 223 -12.68 -8.99 38.18
CA ILE A 223 -12.72 -7.80 37.33
C ILE A 223 -11.39 -7.07 37.44
N GLU A 224 -10.75 -6.85 36.30
CA GLU A 224 -9.61 -5.94 36.18
C GLU A 224 -10.12 -4.55 35.79
N LYS A 225 -9.71 -3.54 36.54
CA LYS A 225 -10.05 -2.14 36.30
C LYS A 225 -8.84 -1.39 35.76
N HIS A 226 -9.04 -0.67 34.67
CA HIS A 226 -8.09 0.27 34.10
C HIS A 226 -8.64 1.68 34.27
N GLU A 227 -7.88 2.54 34.96
CA GLU A 227 -8.26 3.93 35.16
C GLU A 227 -8.12 4.75 33.87
N PRO A 228 -8.88 5.85 33.73
CA PRO A 228 -8.74 6.77 32.61
C PRO A 228 -7.31 7.31 32.47
N ALA A 229 -6.86 7.54 31.24
CA ALA A 229 -5.59 8.22 30.99
C ALA A 229 -5.59 9.63 31.60
N THR A 230 -4.45 10.04 32.17
CA THR A 230 -4.24 11.34 32.84
C THR A 230 -2.97 12.05 32.33
N GLY A 231 -2.89 13.36 32.59
CA GLY A 231 -1.73 14.20 32.25
C GLY A 231 -1.31 14.12 30.77
N ALA A 232 0.00 14.15 30.53
CA ALA A 232 0.58 14.08 29.18
C ALA A 232 0.19 12.81 28.40
N HIS A 233 -0.11 11.70 29.10
CA HIS A 233 -0.61 10.50 28.41
C HIS A 233 -2.02 10.72 27.88
N ARG A 234 -2.89 11.40 28.63
CA ARG A 234 -4.24 11.76 28.16
C ARG A 234 -4.20 12.65 26.94
N GLU A 235 -3.40 13.71 26.98
CA GLU A 235 -3.24 14.65 25.86
C GLU A 235 -2.81 13.89 24.59
N ARG A 236 -1.82 13.00 24.71
CA ARG A 236 -1.41 12.12 23.63
C ARG A 236 -2.54 11.25 23.08
N VAL A 237 -3.35 10.67 23.96
CA VAL A 237 -4.49 9.82 23.54
C VAL A 237 -5.54 10.65 22.81
N LEU A 238 -5.79 11.89 23.23
CA LEU A 238 -6.72 12.79 22.54
C LEU A 238 -6.23 13.15 21.14
N GLU A 239 -4.95 13.46 20.98
CA GLU A 239 -4.33 13.69 19.65
C GLU A 239 -4.46 12.46 18.73
N GLU A 240 -4.28 11.25 19.27
CA GLU A 240 -4.47 10.02 18.49
C GLU A 240 -5.94 9.77 18.13
N ILE A 241 -6.88 10.13 19.00
CA ILE A 241 -8.31 10.06 18.71
C ILE A 241 -8.64 10.98 17.52
N GLU A 242 -8.19 12.24 17.57
CA GLU A 242 -8.42 13.21 16.50
C GLU A 242 -7.84 12.73 15.18
N ARG A 243 -6.57 12.28 15.18
CA ARG A 243 -5.93 11.72 13.99
C ARG A 243 -6.67 10.53 13.41
N VAL A 244 -7.02 9.54 14.23
CA VAL A 244 -7.68 8.32 13.76
C VAL A 244 -9.10 8.60 13.29
N ALA A 245 -9.81 9.53 13.95
CA ALA A 245 -11.14 9.95 13.54
C ALA A 245 -11.11 10.65 12.16
N ASP A 246 -10.15 11.54 11.93
CA ASP A 246 -9.95 12.19 10.63
C ASP A 246 -9.57 11.18 9.53
N GLU A 247 -8.66 10.24 9.82
CA GLU A 247 -8.31 9.17 8.88
C GLU A 247 -9.52 8.26 8.56
N LEU A 248 -10.32 7.92 9.58
CA LEU A 248 -11.54 7.14 9.42
C LEU A 248 -12.55 7.87 8.53
N ALA A 249 -12.81 9.15 8.79
CA ALA A 249 -13.72 9.96 8.01
C ALA A 249 -13.32 10.04 6.53
N TYR A 250 -12.02 10.23 6.25
CA TYR A 250 -11.50 10.20 4.88
C TYR A 250 -11.82 8.86 4.18
N TRP A 251 -11.50 7.73 4.81
CA TRP A 251 -11.72 6.42 4.19
C TRP A 251 -13.20 6.04 4.08
N GLU A 252 -14.04 6.48 5.02
CA GLU A 252 -15.50 6.36 4.90
C GLU A 252 -16.04 7.16 3.72
N GLY A 253 -15.52 8.38 3.48
CA GLY A 253 -15.81 9.15 2.27
C GLY A 253 -15.42 8.43 0.98
N VAL A 254 -14.23 7.83 0.94
CA VAL A 254 -13.79 6.98 -0.19
C VAL A 254 -14.74 5.80 -0.39
N ARG A 255 -15.19 5.15 0.69
CA ARG A 255 -16.13 4.02 0.62
C ARG A 255 -17.51 4.45 0.12
N ALA A 256 -17.99 5.61 0.54
CA ALA A 256 -19.24 6.20 0.06
C ALA A 256 -19.15 6.48 -1.45
N GLN A 257 -18.04 7.04 -1.93
CA GLN A 257 -17.81 7.25 -3.36
C GLN A 257 -17.78 5.92 -4.14
N GLN A 258 -17.15 4.87 -3.60
CA GLN A 258 -17.16 3.54 -4.23
C GLN A 258 -18.56 2.93 -4.37
N LEU A 259 -19.44 3.21 -3.41
CA LEU A 259 -20.84 2.79 -3.48
C LEU A 259 -21.60 3.59 -4.54
N ALA A 260 -21.41 4.92 -4.56
CA ALA A 260 -22.02 5.80 -5.56
C ALA A 260 -21.59 5.46 -6.99
N ASP A 261 -20.30 5.14 -7.18
CA ASP A 261 -19.75 4.71 -8.47
C ASP A 261 -20.19 3.28 -8.88
N GLY A 262 -20.95 2.57 -8.05
CA GLY A 262 -21.34 1.17 -8.29
C GLY A 262 -20.18 0.16 -8.24
N LYS A 263 -18.99 0.56 -7.75
CA LYS A 263 -17.81 -0.33 -7.59
C LYS A 263 -18.00 -1.36 -6.49
N VAL A 264 -18.97 -1.14 -5.60
CA VAL A 264 -19.29 -1.99 -4.46
C VAL A 264 -20.79 -2.18 -4.37
N THR A 265 -21.23 -3.42 -4.19
CA THR A 265 -22.62 -3.71 -3.82
C THR A 265 -22.75 -3.75 -2.29
N PRO A 266 -23.68 -3.00 -1.67
CA PRO A 266 -23.84 -2.93 -0.22
C PRO A 266 -24.58 -4.15 0.34
N TYR A 267 -23.98 -5.34 0.21
CA TYR A 267 -24.54 -6.56 0.80
C TYR A 267 -24.62 -6.43 2.33
N SER A 268 -25.72 -6.93 2.89
CA SER A 268 -25.98 -6.90 4.33
C SER A 268 -26.87 -8.07 4.75
N LYS A 269 -27.12 -8.20 6.06
CA LYS A 269 -28.05 -9.19 6.63
C LYS A 269 -29.49 -9.04 6.13
N ASN A 270 -29.85 -7.87 5.62
CA ASN A 270 -31.20 -7.60 5.10
C ASN A 270 -31.32 -8.02 3.63
N VAL A 271 -30.17 -8.19 2.94
CA VAL A 271 -30.13 -8.57 1.52
C VAL A 271 -29.96 -10.08 1.36
N VAL A 272 -29.01 -10.68 2.09
CA VAL A 272 -28.66 -12.10 1.93
C VAL A 272 -29.46 -12.95 2.90
N ILE A 273 -30.07 -14.03 2.41
CA ILE A 273 -30.85 -14.96 3.22
C ILE A 273 -30.20 -16.34 3.28
N LYS A 274 -30.64 -17.18 4.23
CA LYS A 274 -30.21 -18.57 4.32
C LYS A 274 -30.69 -19.34 3.07
N GLY A 275 -29.81 -20.15 2.49
CA GLY A 275 -30.09 -20.93 1.28
C GLY A 275 -29.53 -20.30 -0.01
N ASP A 276 -29.33 -18.98 -0.03
CA ASP A 276 -28.68 -18.28 -1.15
C ASP A 276 -27.27 -18.83 -1.43
N GLN A 277 -26.77 -18.54 -2.61
CA GLN A 277 -25.37 -18.75 -2.96
C GLN A 277 -24.65 -17.42 -3.12
N ILE A 278 -23.47 -17.33 -2.52
CA ILE A 278 -22.58 -16.18 -2.66
C ILE A 278 -21.36 -16.54 -3.50
N PHE A 279 -20.87 -15.60 -4.30
CA PHE A 279 -19.60 -15.76 -5.00
C PHE A 279 -18.47 -15.21 -4.13
N TYR A 280 -17.66 -16.12 -3.61
CA TYR A 280 -16.58 -15.85 -2.67
C TYR A 280 -15.36 -16.69 -3.04
N VAL A 281 -14.15 -16.09 -3.00
CA VAL A 281 -12.88 -16.76 -3.32
C VAL A 281 -12.93 -17.56 -4.65
N GLY A 282 -13.60 -17.00 -5.66
CA GLY A 282 -13.65 -17.58 -7.01
C GLY A 282 -14.65 -18.71 -7.21
N SER A 283 -15.50 -19.03 -6.22
CA SER A 283 -16.51 -20.09 -6.32
C SER A 283 -17.83 -19.69 -5.68
N TRP A 284 -18.91 -20.41 -6.03
CA TRP A 284 -20.23 -20.23 -5.43
C TRP A 284 -20.37 -21.10 -4.18
N HIS A 285 -20.79 -20.51 -3.06
CA HIS A 285 -20.97 -21.21 -1.80
C HIS A 285 -22.35 -20.96 -1.20
N HIS A 286 -22.98 -22.02 -0.68
CA HIS A 286 -24.29 -21.93 -0.04
C HIS A 286 -24.21 -21.30 1.34
N VAL A 287 -25.10 -20.34 1.60
CA VAL A 287 -25.27 -19.69 2.89
C VAL A 287 -26.05 -20.59 3.84
N VAL A 288 -25.41 -20.93 4.97
CA VAL A 288 -25.99 -21.77 6.03
C VAL A 288 -26.54 -20.92 7.18
N ARG A 289 -25.93 -19.76 7.45
CA ARG A 289 -26.36 -18.81 8.49
C ARG A 289 -26.04 -17.38 8.09
N VAL A 290 -26.92 -16.46 8.44
CA VAL A 290 -26.75 -15.01 8.23
C VAL A 290 -26.44 -14.37 9.58
N ASN A 291 -25.37 -13.57 9.66
CA ASN A 291 -24.97 -12.84 10.86
C ASN A 291 -24.92 -11.33 10.55
N ALA A 292 -24.71 -10.49 11.56
CA ALA A 292 -24.74 -9.05 11.38
C ALA A 292 -23.69 -8.49 10.39
N LYS A 293 -22.49 -9.06 10.36
CA LYS A 293 -21.35 -8.59 9.53
C LYS A 293 -20.87 -9.58 8.48
N SER A 294 -21.39 -10.80 8.51
CA SER A 294 -20.89 -11.92 7.71
C SER A 294 -21.96 -12.98 7.51
N VAL A 295 -21.77 -13.82 6.51
CA VAL A 295 -22.52 -15.06 6.34
C VAL A 295 -21.62 -16.26 6.64
N THR A 296 -22.21 -17.30 7.21
CA THR A 296 -21.58 -18.61 7.33
C THR A 296 -21.94 -19.41 6.09
N ILE A 297 -20.93 -19.95 5.42
CA ILE A 297 -21.06 -20.73 4.19
C ILE A 297 -20.58 -22.17 4.40
N ARG A 298 -20.98 -23.08 3.50
CA ARG A 298 -20.34 -24.39 3.41
C ARG A 298 -18.85 -24.25 3.09
N SER A 299 -18.07 -25.23 3.55
CA SER A 299 -16.61 -25.26 3.39
C SER A 299 -16.15 -24.87 1.98
N ILE A 300 -15.18 -23.97 1.90
CA ILE A 300 -14.55 -23.55 0.64
C ILE A 300 -13.66 -24.64 0.03
N VAL A 301 -13.20 -25.59 0.85
CA VAL A 301 -12.35 -26.72 0.43
C VAL A 301 -13.10 -28.07 0.49
N GLY A 302 -14.41 -28.06 0.76
CA GLY A 302 -15.21 -29.26 0.98
C GLY A 302 -15.16 -29.80 2.43
N GLY A 303 -16.02 -30.78 2.75
CA GLY A 303 -16.15 -31.35 4.10
C GLY A 303 -17.37 -30.85 4.88
N SER A 304 -17.42 -31.22 6.17
CA SER A 304 -18.58 -30.96 7.06
C SER A 304 -18.49 -29.64 7.85
N TRP A 305 -17.36 -28.94 7.80
CA TRP A 305 -17.21 -27.66 8.47
C TRP A 305 -17.75 -26.49 7.63
N THR A 306 -17.78 -25.32 8.26
CA THR A 306 -18.30 -24.08 7.67
C THR A 306 -17.26 -22.98 7.73
N ASP A 307 -17.29 -22.09 6.74
CA ASP A 307 -16.44 -20.90 6.67
C ASP A 307 -17.27 -19.63 6.88
N ARG A 308 -16.60 -18.49 7.13
CA ARG A 308 -17.25 -17.18 7.26
C ARG A 308 -16.78 -16.24 6.17
N ALA A 309 -17.73 -15.66 5.44
CA ALA A 309 -17.48 -14.60 4.46
C ALA A 309 -18.08 -13.28 4.96
N ALA A 310 -17.24 -12.25 5.11
CA ALA A 310 -17.71 -10.90 5.43
C ALA A 310 -18.48 -10.32 4.24
N TYR A 311 -19.52 -9.52 4.49
CA TYR A 311 -20.32 -8.92 3.40
C TYR A 311 -19.46 -8.11 2.42
N THR A 312 -18.42 -7.46 2.94
CA THR A 312 -17.48 -6.64 2.19
C THR A 312 -16.62 -7.43 1.19
N GLU A 313 -16.57 -8.75 1.29
CA GLU A 313 -15.78 -9.63 0.42
C GLU A 313 -16.66 -10.42 -0.58
N ILE A 314 -17.99 -10.29 -0.49
CA ILE A 314 -18.93 -10.94 -1.38
C ILE A 314 -18.97 -10.19 -2.71
N LYS A 315 -18.73 -10.92 -3.82
CA LYS A 315 -18.74 -10.31 -5.17
C LYS A 315 -20.10 -10.35 -5.84
N LYS A 316 -20.85 -11.44 -5.64
CA LYS A 316 -22.17 -11.68 -6.25
C LYS A 316 -23.02 -12.51 -5.30
N VAL A 317 -24.33 -12.37 -5.40
CA VAL A 317 -25.32 -13.19 -4.70
C VAL A 317 -26.34 -13.69 -5.70
N ARG A 318 -26.79 -14.94 -5.53
CA ARG A 318 -27.93 -15.51 -6.24
C ARG A 318 -28.81 -16.29 -5.28
N SER A 319 -30.10 -16.39 -5.59
CA SER A 319 -31.09 -17.11 -4.80
C SER A 319 -30.78 -18.61 -4.73
N ALA A 320 -31.51 -19.33 -3.88
CA ALA A 320 -31.44 -20.79 -3.83
C ALA A 320 -31.73 -21.45 -5.18
N ASP A 321 -32.60 -20.82 -5.99
CA ASP A 321 -32.99 -21.28 -7.33
C ASP A 321 -32.03 -20.81 -8.43
N GLY A 322 -30.97 -20.06 -8.07
CA GLY A 322 -29.94 -19.60 -9.00
C GLY A 322 -30.20 -18.25 -9.66
N ALA A 323 -31.32 -17.58 -9.38
CA ALA A 323 -31.61 -16.24 -9.90
C ALA A 323 -30.71 -15.17 -9.27
N PRO A 324 -30.18 -14.19 -10.02
CA PRO A 324 -29.31 -13.15 -9.46
C PRO A 324 -30.04 -12.31 -8.41
N VAL A 325 -29.30 -11.87 -7.40
CA VAL A 325 -29.79 -11.01 -6.32
C VAL A 325 -29.08 -9.67 -6.39
N HIS A 326 -29.88 -8.63 -6.54
CA HIS A 326 -29.45 -7.23 -6.63
C HIS A 326 -29.88 -6.45 -5.38
N VAL A 327 -29.24 -5.30 -5.19
CA VAL A 327 -29.59 -4.34 -4.13
C VAL A 327 -30.03 -3.05 -4.79
N VAL A 328 -31.30 -2.68 -4.59
CA VAL A 328 -31.89 -1.43 -5.08
C VAL A 328 -32.43 -0.69 -3.86
N ASP A 329 -31.95 0.53 -3.62
CA ASP A 329 -32.32 1.34 -2.44
C ASP A 329 -32.19 0.60 -1.10
N GLY A 330 -31.18 -0.27 -0.99
CA GLY A 330 -30.94 -1.11 0.19
C GLY A 330 -31.85 -2.32 0.33
N ALA A 331 -32.81 -2.52 -0.57
CA ALA A 331 -33.71 -3.65 -0.61
C ALA A 331 -33.22 -4.80 -1.52
N ARG A 332 -33.59 -6.03 -1.16
CA ARG A 332 -33.32 -7.23 -1.96
C ARG A 332 -34.25 -7.29 -3.16
N VAL A 333 -33.69 -7.38 -4.36
CA VAL A 333 -34.42 -7.66 -5.60
C VAL A 333 -33.88 -8.94 -6.22
N VAL A 334 -34.77 -9.87 -6.59
CA VAL A 334 -34.41 -11.17 -7.18
C VAL A 334 -34.85 -11.21 -8.63
N GLY A 335 -33.98 -11.69 -9.52
CA GLY A 335 -34.24 -11.78 -10.96
C GLY A 335 -33.40 -10.79 -11.76
N ASP A 336 -33.50 -10.90 -13.08
CA ASP A 336 -32.81 -10.00 -14.00
C ASP A 336 -33.46 -8.61 -13.93
N ILE A 337 -32.64 -7.59 -13.65
CA ILE A 337 -33.10 -6.21 -13.75
C ILE A 337 -32.93 -5.80 -15.22
N ASP A 338 -34.03 -5.66 -15.94
CA ASP A 338 -34.02 -5.03 -17.27
C ASP A 338 -33.43 -3.62 -17.14
N ALA A 339 -32.40 -3.32 -17.93
CA ALA A 339 -31.62 -2.08 -17.90
C ALA A 339 -32.43 -0.81 -18.29
N THR A 340 -33.76 -0.91 -18.38
CA THR A 340 -34.65 0.14 -18.88
C THR A 340 -35.25 0.99 -17.74
N SER A 341 -35.29 0.52 -16.49
CA SER A 341 -35.91 1.27 -15.38
C SER A 341 -35.03 2.32 -14.70
N THR A 342 -33.72 2.37 -14.96
CA THR A 342 -32.82 3.38 -14.35
C THR A 342 -32.96 4.77 -14.99
N LYS A 343 -33.67 4.91 -16.12
CA LYS A 343 -33.91 6.22 -16.75
C LYS A 343 -35.18 6.95 -16.28
N LEU A 344 -36.14 6.28 -15.64
CA LEU A 344 -37.40 6.95 -15.27
C LEU A 344 -37.30 7.79 -13.98
N SER A 345 -36.36 7.50 -13.08
CA SER A 345 -36.20 8.27 -11.83
C SER A 345 -35.31 9.52 -11.96
N GLN A 346 -34.65 9.73 -13.11
CA GLN A 346 -33.90 10.96 -13.38
C GLN A 346 -34.70 12.02 -14.17
N GLU A 347 -35.88 11.68 -14.71
CA GLU A 347 -36.75 12.65 -15.38
C GLU A 347 -37.79 13.29 -14.43
N GLU A 348 -38.21 12.60 -13.36
CA GLU A 348 -39.20 13.15 -12.41
C GLU A 348 -38.63 14.25 -11.48
N ASP A 349 -37.33 14.25 -11.19
CA ASP A 349 -36.68 15.32 -10.38
C ASP A 349 -36.25 16.55 -11.21
N SER A 350 -36.50 16.56 -12.53
CA SER A 350 -36.21 17.71 -13.41
C SER A 350 -37.43 18.58 -13.69
N ASN A 351 -38.61 18.22 -13.16
CA ASN A 351 -39.87 18.89 -13.47
C ASN A 351 -40.74 19.17 -12.23
N ALA A 352 -40.10 19.53 -11.10
CA ALA A 352 -40.75 20.04 -9.89
C ALA A 352 -40.03 21.29 -9.36
#